data_AF-A0A9X3BE66-F1
#
_entry.id   AF-A0A9X3BE66-F1
#
_cell.length_a   1.000
_cell.length_b   1.000
_cell.length_c   1.000
_cell.angle_alpha   90.00
_cell.angle_beta   90.00
_cell.angle_gamma   90.00
#
_symmetry.space_group_name_H-M   'P 1'
#
loop_
_entity.id
_entity.type
_entity.pdbx_description
1 polymer ?
#
loop_
_entity_poly.entity_id
_entity_poly.type
_entity_poly.pdbx_seq_one_letter_code
_entity_poly.pdbx_strand_id
1 'polypeptide(L)'
;MPPDIDVYVWVDTDDPARTIGRFVDRYVDVSDPGDYRLDAFVRRFVVHSPWPGDEAELAELRRDDDARNALTLYVHSTSFDGAIITVTEEGDVVLGLRIDDEYEDPETTQLARDVMCTLMREFQARGGIAGVEVVPPQSRAEWHDAAYLLFRAGEV
;
A
#
# COMPACT_ATOMS: atom_id res chain seq x y z
N MET A 1 7.22 19.72 2.05
CA MET A 1 6.89 18.98 0.83
C MET A 1 5.56 19.51 0.35
N PRO A 2 5.32 19.57 -0.96
CA PRO A 2 3.97 19.68 -1.44
C PRO A 2 3.10 18.53 -0.88
N PRO A 3 1.78 18.72 -0.76
CA PRO A 3 0.90 17.66 -0.31
C PRO A 3 0.87 16.54 -1.35
N ASP A 4 0.91 15.29 -0.88
CA ASP A 4 0.68 14.11 -1.70
C ASP A 4 -0.77 13.66 -1.53
N ILE A 5 -1.40 13.18 -2.61
CA ILE A 5 -2.63 12.39 -2.50
C ILE A 5 -2.25 10.91 -2.47
N ASP A 6 -2.50 10.27 -1.33
CA ASP A 6 -2.33 8.84 -1.17
C ASP A 6 -3.65 8.12 -1.48
N VAL A 7 -3.56 7.08 -2.31
CA VAL A 7 -4.68 6.21 -2.70
C VAL A 7 -4.42 4.82 -2.15
N TYR A 8 -5.39 4.22 -1.47
CA TYR A 8 -5.30 2.86 -0.95
C TYR A 8 -6.53 2.03 -1.30
N VAL A 9 -6.32 0.73 -1.52
CA VAL A 9 -7.40 -0.26 -1.65
C VAL A 9 -7.18 -1.43 -0.70
N TRP A 10 -8.26 -1.93 -0.10
CA TRP A 10 -8.24 -3.10 0.78
C TRP A 10 -8.64 -4.35 0.03
N VAL A 11 -7.76 -5.36 0.03
CA VAL A 11 -7.98 -6.62 -0.66
C VAL A 11 -8.13 -7.75 0.37
N ASP A 12 -9.37 -8.22 0.55
CA ASP A 12 -9.68 -9.51 1.20
C ASP A 12 -9.22 -10.62 0.22
N THR A 13 -8.17 -11.36 0.55
CA THR A 13 -7.63 -12.41 -0.35
C THR A 13 -7.15 -13.63 0.40
N ASP A 14 -7.53 -14.81 -0.10
CA ASP A 14 -6.98 -16.10 0.36
C ASP A 14 -5.57 -16.38 -0.21
N ASP A 15 -5.09 -15.54 -1.15
CA ASP A 15 -3.78 -15.62 -1.79
C ASP A 15 -3.08 -14.25 -1.79
N PRO A 16 -2.58 -13.81 -0.62
CA PRO A 16 -1.86 -12.54 -0.49
C PRO A 16 -0.58 -12.52 -1.31
N ALA A 17 0.12 -13.66 -1.44
CA ALA A 17 1.36 -13.78 -2.21
C ALA A 17 1.17 -13.41 -3.67
N ARG A 18 0.15 -13.96 -4.33
CA ARG A 18 -0.18 -13.62 -5.72
C ARG A 18 -0.65 -12.18 -5.87
N THR A 19 -1.42 -11.68 -4.90
CA THR A 19 -1.95 -10.31 -4.90
C THR A 19 -0.80 -9.29 -4.84
N ILE A 20 0.09 -9.46 -3.87
CA ILE A 20 1.29 -8.64 -3.69
C ILE A 20 2.21 -8.77 -4.90
N GLY A 21 2.50 -9.98 -5.37
CA GLY A 21 3.38 -10.20 -6.52
C GLY A 21 2.90 -9.47 -7.77
N ARG A 22 1.60 -9.54 -8.07
CA ARG A 22 1.01 -8.78 -9.20
C ARG A 22 1.14 -7.27 -9.03
N PHE A 23 0.98 -6.76 -7.81
CA PHE A 23 1.14 -5.33 -7.55
C PHE A 23 2.59 -4.88 -7.72
N VAL A 24 3.55 -5.66 -7.21
CA VAL A 24 4.99 -5.44 -7.39
C VAL A 24 5.34 -5.42 -8.88
N ASP A 25 4.95 -6.45 -9.62
CA ASP A 25 5.23 -6.55 -11.06
C ASP A 25 4.66 -5.38 -11.87
N ARG A 26 3.52 -4.82 -11.44
CA ARG A 26 2.78 -3.81 -12.19
C ARG A 26 3.21 -2.39 -11.88
N TYR A 27 3.51 -2.09 -10.61
CA TYR A 27 3.63 -0.72 -10.12
C TYR A 27 4.96 -0.39 -9.46
N VAL A 28 5.73 -1.37 -8.98
CA VAL A 28 6.97 -1.11 -8.23
C VAL A 28 8.17 -1.04 -9.17
N ASP A 29 9.05 -0.06 -8.96
CA ASP A 29 10.36 -0.06 -9.63
C ASP A 29 11.32 -1.02 -8.91
N VAL A 30 11.33 -2.27 -9.35
CA VAL A 30 12.20 -3.30 -8.76
C VAL A 30 13.69 -3.07 -9.04
N SER A 31 14.03 -2.17 -9.99
CA SER A 31 15.42 -1.85 -10.32
C SER A 31 15.99 -0.74 -9.45
N ASP A 32 15.14 0.15 -8.97
CA ASP A 32 15.45 1.20 -8.00
C ASP A 32 14.30 1.36 -7.00
N PRO A 33 14.13 0.44 -6.03
CA PRO A 33 12.95 0.42 -5.18
C PRO A 33 12.93 1.50 -4.10
N GLY A 34 14.01 2.25 -3.88
CA GLY A 34 14.13 3.24 -2.80
C GLY A 34 14.26 2.65 -1.39
N ASP A 35 13.64 1.50 -1.11
CA ASP A 35 13.81 0.74 0.13
C ASP A 35 14.43 -0.64 -0.16
N TYR A 36 15.61 -0.89 0.40
CA TYR A 36 16.35 -2.15 0.21
C TYR A 36 15.62 -3.37 0.77
N ARG A 37 14.64 -3.17 1.65
CA ARG A 37 13.88 -4.26 2.29
C ARG A 37 12.85 -4.89 1.36
N LEU A 38 12.63 -4.36 0.15
CA LEU A 38 11.76 -4.98 -0.85
C LEU A 38 12.13 -6.44 -1.11
N ASP A 39 13.42 -6.76 -1.20
CA ASP A 39 13.88 -8.12 -1.46
C ASP A 39 13.51 -9.08 -0.33
N ALA A 40 13.70 -8.68 0.93
CA ALA A 40 13.30 -9.45 2.10
C ALA A 40 11.77 -9.61 2.15
N PHE A 41 11.03 -8.54 1.84
CA PHE A 41 9.57 -8.53 1.79
C PHE A 41 9.03 -9.52 0.74
N VAL A 42 9.56 -9.48 -0.49
CA VAL A 42 9.19 -10.40 -1.58
C VAL A 42 9.52 -11.84 -1.21
N ARG A 43 10.72 -12.11 -0.65
CA ARG A 43 11.06 -13.46 -0.18
C ARG A 43 10.09 -13.98 0.87
N ARG A 44 9.69 -13.13 1.82
CA ARG A 44 8.80 -13.50 2.91
C ARG A 44 7.35 -13.72 2.47
N PHE A 45 6.78 -12.75 1.77
CA PHE A 45 5.34 -12.67 1.52
C PHE A 45 4.91 -13.17 0.14
N VAL A 46 5.81 -13.21 -0.85
CA VAL A 46 5.48 -13.65 -2.21
C VAL A 46 6.07 -15.02 -2.52
N VAL A 47 7.36 -15.22 -2.25
CA VAL A 47 8.08 -16.47 -2.58
C VAL A 47 7.97 -17.51 -1.44
N HIS A 48 7.70 -17.06 -0.21
CA HIS A 48 7.67 -17.88 1.00
C HIS A 48 8.99 -18.64 1.27
N SER A 49 10.12 -17.99 1.01
CA SER A 49 11.46 -18.52 1.27
C SER A 49 12.36 -17.45 1.92
N PRO A 50 12.02 -16.97 3.14
CA PRO A 50 12.80 -15.95 3.83
C PRO A 50 14.20 -16.46 4.16
N TRP A 51 15.17 -15.56 4.14
CA TRP A 51 16.54 -15.80 4.59
C TRP A 51 16.70 -15.49 6.08
N PRO A 52 17.76 -16.02 6.73
CA PRO A 52 18.11 -15.59 8.08
C PRO A 52 18.34 -14.07 8.12
N GLY A 53 17.61 -13.37 8.98
CA GLY A 53 17.69 -11.91 9.11
C GLY A 53 16.48 -11.16 8.54
N ASP A 54 15.79 -11.72 7.53
CA ASP A 54 14.65 -11.05 6.87
C ASP A 54 13.57 -10.66 7.88
N GLU A 55 13.27 -11.51 8.87
CA GLU A 55 12.26 -11.21 9.89
C GLU A 55 12.64 -10.02 10.76
N ALA A 56 13.92 -9.87 11.12
CA ALA A 56 14.40 -8.75 11.92
C ALA A 56 14.39 -7.45 11.11
N GLU A 57 14.79 -7.52 9.83
CA GLU A 57 14.74 -6.35 8.92
C GLU A 57 13.30 -5.89 8.67
N LEU A 58 12.37 -6.83 8.44
CA LEU A 58 10.96 -6.51 8.21
C LEU A 58 10.25 -6.03 9.49
N ALA A 59 10.74 -6.39 10.67
CA ALA A 59 10.20 -5.86 11.93
C ALA A 59 10.36 -4.33 12.04
N GLU A 60 11.38 -3.74 11.40
CA GLU A 60 11.58 -2.29 11.36
C GLU A 60 10.54 -1.54 10.50
N LEU A 61 9.74 -2.27 9.71
CA LEU A 61 8.63 -1.72 8.91
C LEU A 61 7.32 -1.61 9.69
N ARG A 62 7.29 -2.12 10.93
CA ARG A 62 6.15 -1.99 11.83
C ARG A 62 6.07 -0.55 12.32
N ARG A 63 4.86 0.00 12.34
CA ARG A 63 4.65 1.35 12.89
C ARG A 63 4.46 1.31 14.42
N ASP A 64 3.94 0.19 14.92
CA ASP A 64 3.73 -0.07 16.35
C ASP A 64 4.45 -1.37 16.71
N ASP A 65 5.29 -1.35 17.74
CA ASP A 65 6.02 -2.52 18.23
C ASP A 65 5.07 -3.61 18.78
N ASP A 66 3.86 -3.20 19.21
CA ASP A 66 2.83 -4.12 19.68
C ASP A 66 2.09 -4.81 18.51
N ALA A 67 2.13 -4.24 17.30
CA ALA A 67 1.58 -4.85 16.09
C ALA A 67 2.50 -6.00 15.64
N ARG A 68 1.99 -7.24 15.69
CA ARG A 68 2.84 -8.42 15.45
C ARG A 68 2.94 -8.76 13.99
N ASN A 69 1.87 -8.56 13.24
CA ASN A 69 1.77 -8.97 11.86
C ASN A 69 1.79 -7.76 10.92
N ALA A 70 1.25 -6.63 11.36
CA ALA A 70 1.08 -5.48 10.50
C ALA A 70 2.41 -4.76 10.22
N LEU A 71 2.69 -4.50 8.95
CA LEU A 71 3.84 -3.72 8.52
C LEU A 71 3.57 -3.06 7.17
N THR A 72 4.26 -1.95 6.91
CA THR A 72 4.12 -1.20 5.67
C THR A 72 5.46 -0.98 5.01
N LEU A 73 5.54 -1.31 3.73
CA LEU A 73 6.68 -1.04 2.88
C LEU A 73 6.34 0.13 1.93
N TYR A 74 7.21 1.13 1.88
CA TYR A 74 7.16 2.24 0.92
C TYR A 74 8.29 2.06 -0.09
N VAL A 75 7.97 2.05 -1.37
CA VAL A 75 8.94 1.88 -2.46
C VAL A 75 8.65 2.85 -3.60
N HIS A 76 9.64 3.07 -4.46
CA HIS A 76 9.42 3.81 -5.70
C HIS A 76 8.45 3.07 -6.62
N SER A 77 7.64 3.85 -7.34
CA SER A 77 6.78 3.34 -8.39
C SER A 77 7.32 3.69 -9.77
N THR A 78 7.01 2.85 -10.76
CA THR A 78 7.36 3.11 -12.16
C THR A 78 6.47 4.17 -12.83
N SER A 79 5.31 4.47 -12.25
CA SER A 79 4.26 5.30 -12.89
C SER A 79 3.69 6.39 -11.97
N PHE A 80 4.14 6.43 -10.71
CA PHE A 80 3.63 7.28 -9.64
C PHE A 80 4.78 7.67 -8.72
N ASP A 81 4.56 8.60 -7.81
CA ASP A 81 5.59 9.10 -6.89
C ASP A 81 6.02 8.04 -5.86
N GLY A 82 5.13 7.08 -5.59
CA GLY A 82 5.42 5.96 -4.71
C GLY A 82 4.40 4.85 -4.82
N ALA A 83 4.83 3.65 -4.43
CA ALA A 83 3.99 2.49 -4.24
C ALA A 83 4.12 2.01 -2.79
N ILE A 84 2.99 1.60 -2.22
CA ILE A 84 2.86 1.32 -0.79
C ILE A 84 2.18 -0.03 -0.65
N ILE A 85 2.80 -0.92 0.13
CA ILE A 85 2.28 -2.26 0.39
C ILE A 85 2.20 -2.45 1.90
N THR A 86 1.00 -2.69 2.40
CA THR A 86 0.78 -3.03 3.81
C THR A 86 0.22 -4.44 3.91
N VAL A 87 0.84 -5.25 4.76
CA VAL A 87 0.23 -6.45 5.31
C VAL A 87 -0.45 -6.02 6.60
N THR A 88 -1.74 -6.30 6.77
CA THR A 88 -2.51 -5.85 7.93
C THR A 88 -2.38 -6.82 9.09
N GLU A 89 -2.81 -6.41 10.28
CA GLU A 89 -2.79 -7.28 11.47
C GLU A 89 -3.67 -8.52 11.28
N GLU A 90 -4.75 -8.39 10.50
CA GLU A 90 -5.67 -9.46 10.13
C GLU A 90 -5.13 -10.40 9.04
N GLY A 91 -4.01 -10.05 8.41
CA GLY A 91 -3.41 -10.81 7.30
C GLY A 91 -3.93 -10.44 5.91
N ASP A 92 -4.75 -9.39 5.81
CA ASP A 92 -5.19 -8.82 4.54
C ASP A 92 -4.08 -7.94 3.93
N VAL A 93 -4.34 -7.44 2.72
CA VAL A 93 -3.40 -6.56 2.01
C VAL A 93 -4.05 -5.22 1.71
N VAL A 94 -3.36 -4.13 2.08
CA VAL A 94 -3.67 -2.79 1.61
C VAL A 94 -2.61 -2.39 0.59
N LEU A 95 -3.06 -2.08 -0.64
CA LEU A 95 -2.22 -1.66 -1.75
C LEU A 95 -2.44 -0.18 -2.03
N GLY A 96 -1.38 0.58 -2.21
CA GLY A 96 -1.51 2.02 -2.43
C GLY A 96 -0.51 2.61 -3.40
N LEU A 97 -0.93 3.74 -3.98
CA LEU A 97 -0.13 4.55 -4.88
C LEU A 97 -0.21 6.01 -4.41
N ARG A 98 0.93 6.69 -4.51
CA ARG A 98 1.07 8.10 -4.15
C ARG A 98 1.11 8.97 -5.40
N ILE A 99 0.37 10.06 -5.39
CA ILE A 99 0.29 11.00 -6.49
C ILE A 99 0.77 12.36 -5.97
N ASP A 100 1.78 12.94 -6.63
CA ASP A 100 2.22 14.31 -6.37
C ASP A 100 1.07 15.29 -6.61
N ASP A 101 0.81 16.16 -5.65
CA ASP A 101 -0.17 17.24 -5.76
C ASP A 101 0.45 18.60 -5.41
N GLU A 102 1.58 18.94 -6.06
CA GLU A 102 2.32 20.18 -5.81
C GLU A 102 1.48 21.47 -5.84
N TYR A 103 0.35 21.47 -6.55
CA TYR A 103 -0.46 22.65 -6.79
C TYR A 103 -1.91 22.55 -6.32
N GLU A 104 -2.28 21.51 -5.56
CA GLU A 104 -3.67 21.24 -5.15
C GLU A 104 -4.64 21.27 -6.35
N ASP A 105 -4.26 20.62 -7.45
CA ASP A 105 -4.99 20.70 -8.72
C ASP A 105 -6.26 19.80 -8.68
N PRO A 106 -7.44 20.34 -9.02
CA PRO A 106 -8.64 19.52 -9.22
C PRO A 106 -8.43 18.32 -10.16
N GLU A 107 -7.52 18.41 -11.13
CA GLU A 107 -7.15 17.30 -12.01
C GLU A 107 -6.46 16.16 -11.25
N THR A 108 -5.56 16.47 -10.30
CA THR A 108 -4.91 15.46 -9.43
C THR A 108 -5.94 14.72 -8.59
N THR A 109 -6.92 15.45 -8.07
CA THR A 109 -8.03 14.88 -7.30
C THR A 109 -8.87 13.91 -8.15
N GLN A 110 -9.13 14.24 -9.41
CA GLN A 110 -9.84 13.35 -10.34
C GLN A 110 -8.98 12.13 -10.71
N LEU A 111 -7.68 12.32 -10.95
CA LEU A 111 -6.72 11.24 -11.18
C LEU A 111 -6.70 10.25 -10.01
N ALA A 112 -6.64 10.74 -8.77
CA ALA A 112 -6.65 9.89 -7.58
C ALA A 112 -7.91 9.00 -7.50
N ARG A 113 -9.08 9.54 -7.87
CA ARG A 113 -10.31 8.76 -7.97
C ARG A 113 -10.22 7.68 -9.05
N ASP A 114 -9.69 8.01 -10.22
CA ASP A 114 -9.57 7.07 -11.34
C ASP A 114 -8.56 5.96 -11.04
N VAL A 115 -7.45 6.29 -10.36
CA VAL A 115 -6.48 5.33 -9.83
C VAL A 115 -7.13 4.40 -8.81
N MET A 116 -7.87 4.95 -7.84
CA MET A 116 -8.60 4.16 -6.84
C MET A 116 -9.56 3.17 -7.52
N CYS A 117 -10.39 3.63 -8.46
CA CYS A 117 -11.32 2.76 -9.19
C CYS A 117 -10.58 1.69 -10.01
N THR A 118 -9.42 2.02 -10.57
CA THR A 118 -8.59 1.07 -11.34
C THR A 118 -8.01 -0.01 -10.43
N LEU A 119 -7.37 0.37 -9.32
CA LEU A 119 -6.84 -0.56 -8.32
C LEU A 119 -7.94 -1.45 -7.75
N MET A 120 -9.10 -0.88 -7.38
CA MET A 120 -10.21 -1.65 -6.86
C MET A 120 -10.68 -2.72 -7.86
N ARG A 121 -10.76 -2.38 -9.14
CA ARG A 121 -11.15 -3.33 -10.18
C ARG A 121 -10.07 -4.39 -10.44
N GLU A 122 -8.81 -3.96 -10.53
CA GLU A 122 -7.68 -4.83 -10.90
C GLU A 122 -7.36 -5.89 -9.84
N PHE A 123 -7.51 -5.52 -8.57
CA PHE A 123 -7.25 -6.39 -7.42
C PHE A 123 -8.52 -6.92 -6.76
N GLN A 124 -9.70 -6.64 -7.35
CA GLN A 124 -10.99 -7.03 -6.80
C GLN A 124 -11.17 -6.57 -5.35
N ALA A 125 -10.67 -5.37 -5.05
CA ALA A 125 -10.64 -4.83 -3.71
C ALA A 125 -12.05 -4.57 -3.18
N ARG A 126 -12.21 -4.75 -1.88
CA ARG A 126 -13.48 -4.62 -1.17
C ARG A 126 -13.82 -3.16 -0.86
N GLY A 127 -12.78 -2.35 -0.63
CA GLY A 127 -12.90 -0.92 -0.40
C GLY A 127 -11.71 -0.15 -0.97
N GLY A 128 -11.92 1.15 -1.17
CA GLY A 128 -10.91 2.12 -1.54
C GLY A 128 -11.04 3.39 -0.71
N ILE A 129 -9.91 4.00 -0.36
CA ILE A 129 -9.82 5.33 0.24
C ILE A 129 -8.78 6.15 -0.50
N ALA A 130 -8.98 7.46 -0.56
CA ALA A 130 -7.97 8.39 -1.04
C ALA A 130 -8.05 9.70 -0.28
N GLY A 131 -6.91 10.33 0.01
CA GLY A 131 -6.87 11.60 0.73
C GLY A 131 -5.46 12.19 0.80
N VAL A 132 -5.36 13.36 1.42
CA VAL A 132 -4.09 14.09 1.53
C VAL A 132 -3.27 13.50 2.68
N GLU A 133 -2.05 13.06 2.37
CA GLU A 133 -1.10 12.48 3.33
C GLU A 133 -1.72 11.41 4.25
N VAL A 134 -2.57 10.55 3.68
CA VAL A 134 -3.27 9.51 4.45
C VAL A 134 -2.27 8.41 4.80
N VAL A 135 -2.13 8.15 6.09
CA VAL A 135 -1.29 7.05 6.57
C VAL A 135 -1.92 5.71 6.13
N PRO A 136 -1.14 4.78 5.55
CA PRO A 136 -1.67 3.49 5.10
C PRO A 136 -2.25 2.71 6.29
N PRO A 137 -3.52 2.27 6.22
CA PRO A 137 -4.13 1.50 7.30
C PRO A 137 -3.44 0.15 7.51
N GLN A 138 -3.12 -0.16 8.77
CA GLN A 138 -2.53 -1.42 9.21
C GLN A 138 -3.54 -2.39 9.84
N SER A 139 -4.80 -1.97 10.00
CA SER A 139 -5.91 -2.77 10.53
C SER A 139 -7.26 -2.28 10.00
N ARG A 140 -8.32 -3.08 10.17
CA ARG A 140 -9.69 -2.64 9.81
C ARG A 140 -10.14 -1.45 10.65
N ALA A 141 -9.75 -1.40 11.91
CA ALA A 141 -10.04 -0.27 12.80
C ALA A 141 -9.46 1.03 12.21
N GLU A 142 -8.18 1.02 11.84
CA GLU A 142 -7.56 2.17 11.19
C GLU A 142 -8.19 2.52 9.84
N TRP A 143 -8.62 1.52 9.06
CA TRP A 143 -9.30 1.76 7.81
C TRP A 143 -10.61 2.52 8.00
N HIS A 144 -11.38 2.19 9.05
CA HIS A 144 -12.61 2.90 9.39
C HIS A 144 -12.33 4.30 9.95
N ASP A 145 -11.31 4.42 10.79
CA ASP A 145 -10.95 5.66 11.49
C ASP A 145 -10.09 6.61 10.63
N ALA A 146 -9.72 6.21 9.41
CA ALA A 146 -8.92 7.01 8.50
C ALA A 146 -9.50 8.42 8.29
N ALA A 147 -8.70 9.43 8.64
CA ALA A 147 -9.04 10.84 8.56
C ALA A 147 -8.53 11.49 7.26
N TYR A 148 -8.94 12.74 7.00
CA TYR A 148 -8.49 13.56 5.87
C TYR A 148 -8.76 12.94 4.47
N LEU A 149 -9.81 12.11 4.39
CA LEU A 149 -10.21 11.47 3.15
C LEU A 149 -10.91 12.46 2.21
N LEU A 150 -10.49 12.43 0.95
CA LEU A 150 -11.22 13.03 -0.16
C LEU A 150 -12.32 12.06 -0.65
N PHE A 151 -12.00 10.76 -0.71
CA PHE A 151 -12.89 9.72 -1.23
C PHE A 151 -12.88 8.47 -0.37
N ARG A 152 -14.02 7.80 -0.34
CA ARG A 152 -14.19 6.43 0.15
C ARG A 152 -15.16 5.70 -0.77
N ALA A 153 -14.85 4.46 -1.10
CA ALA A 153 -15.70 3.58 -1.90
C ALA A 153 -15.69 2.15 -1.34
N GLY A 154 -16.81 1.44 -1.44
CA GLY A 154 -16.95 0.09 -0.88
C GLY A 154 -16.92 0.07 0.66
N GLU A 155 -16.85 -1.14 1.21
CA GLU A 155 -16.90 -1.38 2.66
C GLU A 155 -15.99 -2.55 3.03
N VAL A 156 -15.12 -2.36 4.01
CA VAL A 156 -14.21 -3.38 4.56
C VAL A 156 -14.83 -3.96 5.82
#